data_AF-A0A3B3H608-F1
#
_entry.id   AF-A0A3B3H608-F1
#
_cell.length_a   1.000
_cell.length_b   1.000
_cell.length_c   1.000
_cell.angle_alpha   90.00
_cell.angle_beta   90.00
_cell.angle_gamma   90.00
#
_symmetry.space_group_name_H-M   'P 1'
#
loop_
_entity.id
_entity.type
_entity.pdbx_description
1 polymer ?
#
loop_
_entity_poly.entity_id
_entity_poly.type
_entity_poly.pdbx_seq_one_letter_code
_entity_poly.pdbx_strand_id
1 'polypeptide(L)'
;MNSAAAMENRKVQTSDFYRTDPDLPRRFNDPDCFHGYGVKPTHPLYRTSNQTYGSNKPTVHEMPVSFSEAMLHHGMYRDNSFNTNTARSRVTVTTETQHRRADIHYLCQRGKESSHESSSKQTHVSSDG
;
A
#
# COMPACT_ATOMS: atom_id res chain seq x y z
N MET A 1 -6.00 0.03 -54.05
CA MET A 1 -4.81 0.29 -53.20
C MET A 1 -5.20 -0.08 -51.77
N ASN A 2 -4.56 -1.11 -51.21
CA ASN A 2 -5.03 -1.82 -50.01
C ASN A 2 -4.71 -1.01 -48.73
N SER A 3 -5.71 -0.33 -48.16
CA SER A 3 -5.62 0.46 -46.93
C SER A 3 -5.57 -0.38 -45.64
N ALA A 4 -5.79 -1.69 -45.71
CA ALA A 4 -5.75 -2.60 -44.56
C ALA A 4 -4.33 -2.83 -44.01
N ALA A 5 -3.31 -2.89 -44.87
CA ALA A 5 -1.91 -3.12 -44.47
C ALA A 5 -1.30 -1.96 -43.67
N ALA A 6 -1.86 -0.74 -43.79
CA ALA A 6 -1.39 0.43 -43.05
C ALA A 6 -1.83 0.44 -41.58
N MET A 7 -2.89 -0.29 -41.22
CA MET A 7 -3.35 -0.39 -39.83
C MET A 7 -2.56 -1.41 -39.00
N GLU A 8 -1.85 -2.35 -39.63
CA GLU A 8 -1.17 -3.45 -38.93
C GLU A 8 0.23 -3.07 -38.40
N ASN A 9 0.76 -1.91 -38.80
CA ASN A 9 2.07 -1.41 -38.32
C ASN A 9 1.93 -0.13 -37.47
N ARG A 10 0.77 0.08 -36.84
CA ARG A 10 0.61 1.15 -35.85
C ARG A 10 0.99 0.63 -34.49
N LYS A 11 2.10 1.14 -33.95
CA LYS A 11 2.47 0.95 -32.55
C LYS A 11 1.33 1.44 -31.66
N VAL A 12 0.91 0.58 -30.75
CA VAL A 12 -0.19 0.82 -29.82
C VAL A 12 0.24 1.92 -28.84
N GLN A 13 -0.46 3.06 -28.85
CA GLN A 13 -0.18 4.17 -27.95
C GLN A 13 -1.16 4.18 -26.77
N THR A 14 -0.79 4.81 -25.65
CA THR A 14 -1.69 4.86 -24.49
C THR A 14 -2.85 5.82 -24.70
N SER A 15 -2.62 6.89 -25.46
CA SER A 15 -3.66 7.83 -25.89
C SER A 15 -4.74 7.20 -26.77
N ASP A 16 -4.47 6.04 -27.40
CA ASP A 16 -5.47 5.31 -28.20
C ASP A 16 -6.55 4.65 -27.31
N PHE A 17 -6.20 4.32 -26.06
CA PHE A 17 -7.07 3.59 -25.13
C PHE A 17 -7.56 4.47 -23.97
N TYR A 18 -6.77 5.48 -23.59
CA TYR A 18 -7.01 6.32 -22.42
C TYR A 18 -6.93 7.79 -22.78
N ARG A 19 -7.63 8.61 -22.00
CA ARG A 19 -7.45 10.06 -22.04
C ARG A 19 -6.16 10.41 -21.31
N THR A 20 -5.15 10.82 -22.07
CA THR A 20 -3.85 11.25 -21.57
C THR A 20 -3.75 12.77 -21.57
N ASP A 21 -2.95 13.32 -20.66
CA ASP A 21 -2.63 14.75 -20.66
C ASP A 21 -1.85 15.15 -21.93
N PRO A 22 -2.06 16.37 -22.46
CA PRO A 22 -1.36 16.83 -23.66
C PRO A 22 0.15 17.00 -23.43
N ASP A 23 0.56 17.32 -22.19
CA ASP A 23 1.96 17.50 -21.79
C ASP A 23 2.62 16.22 -21.27
N LEU A 24 1.98 15.05 -21.46
CA LEU A 24 2.52 13.77 -21.03
C LEU A 24 3.81 13.44 -21.80
N PRO A 25 4.92 13.11 -21.11
CA PRO A 25 6.16 12.71 -21.78
C PRO A 25 5.91 11.58 -22.77
N ARG A 26 6.43 11.73 -24.00
CA ARG A 26 6.21 10.79 -25.12
C ARG A 26 6.49 9.32 -24.76
N ARG A 27 7.45 9.07 -23.87
CA ARG A 27 7.77 7.73 -23.35
C ARG A 27 6.58 7.03 -22.69
N PHE A 28 5.72 7.77 -21.99
CA PHE A 28 4.53 7.21 -21.37
C PHE A 28 3.37 7.07 -22.35
N ASN A 29 3.45 7.71 -23.53
CA ASN A 29 2.50 7.45 -24.61
C ASN A 29 2.90 6.24 -25.47
N ASP A 30 4.19 5.96 -25.60
CA ASP A 30 4.75 4.87 -26.40
C ASP A 30 5.46 3.83 -25.51
N PRO A 31 4.76 2.78 -25.03
CA PRO A 31 5.36 1.79 -24.13
C PRO A 31 6.49 0.97 -24.78
N ASP A 32 6.56 0.92 -26.11
CA ASP A 32 7.62 0.18 -26.81
C ASP A 32 8.99 0.86 -26.68
N CYS A 33 9.06 2.12 -26.23
CA CYS A 33 10.34 2.79 -26.00
C CYS A 33 11.09 2.28 -24.77
N PHE A 34 10.46 1.46 -23.92
CA PHE A 34 11.07 0.81 -22.76
C PHE A 34 11.79 -0.47 -23.18
N HIS A 35 13.11 -0.42 -23.22
CA HIS A 35 13.97 -1.55 -23.59
C HIS A 35 14.53 -2.26 -22.35
N GLY A 36 14.98 -3.50 -22.51
CA GLY A 36 15.66 -4.28 -21.45
C GLY A 36 14.73 -5.15 -20.60
N TYR A 37 13.42 -5.05 -20.81
CA TYR A 37 12.45 -6.01 -20.30
C TYR A 37 12.42 -7.25 -21.19
N GLY A 38 12.08 -8.40 -20.61
CA GLY A 38 12.00 -9.66 -21.34
C GLY A 38 12.67 -10.81 -20.61
N VAL A 39 12.24 -12.02 -20.92
CA VAL A 39 12.90 -13.23 -20.42
C VAL A 39 14.28 -13.34 -21.09
N LYS A 40 15.34 -13.27 -20.29
CA LYS A 40 16.68 -13.59 -20.77
C LYS A 40 16.74 -15.09 -21.10
N PRO A 41 17.35 -15.48 -22.24
CA PRO A 41 17.51 -16.89 -22.58
C PRO A 41 18.42 -17.55 -21.52
N THR A 42 17.83 -18.39 -20.68
CA THR A 42 18.50 -19.15 -19.63
C THR A 42 17.91 -20.56 -19.64
N HIS A 43 18.76 -21.55 -19.37
CA HIS A 43 18.30 -22.93 -19.33
C HIS A 43 17.20 -23.10 -18.27
N PRO A 44 16.05 -23.73 -18.59
CA PRO A 44 14.91 -23.81 -17.69
C PRO A 44 15.24 -24.38 -16.30
N LEU A 45 16.19 -25.33 -16.23
CA LEU A 45 16.65 -25.95 -14.97
C LEU A 45 17.39 -24.97 -14.03
N TYR A 46 17.93 -23.86 -14.55
CA TYR A 46 18.64 -22.84 -13.77
C TYR A 46 17.85 -21.53 -13.63
N ARG A 47 16.54 -21.57 -13.89
CA ARG A 47 15.68 -20.39 -13.74
C ARG A 47 15.45 -20.10 -12.26
N THR A 48 15.72 -18.86 -11.84
CA THR A 48 15.46 -18.41 -10.46
C THR A 48 14.20 -17.54 -10.41
N SER A 49 13.59 -17.40 -9.23
CA SER A 49 12.43 -16.51 -9.02
C SER A 49 12.75 -15.05 -9.33
N ASN A 50 13.99 -14.61 -9.06
CA ASN A 50 14.46 -13.26 -9.36
C ASN A 50 14.44 -12.95 -10.86
N GLN A 51 14.58 -13.96 -11.74
CA GLN A 51 14.49 -13.76 -13.20
C GLN A 51 13.08 -13.42 -13.68
N THR A 52 12.05 -13.59 -12.85
CA THR A 52 10.69 -13.12 -13.13
C THR A 52 10.60 -11.60 -13.00
N TYR A 53 11.42 -10.98 -12.13
CA TYR A 53 11.46 -9.53 -12.04
C TYR A 53 12.02 -8.92 -13.32
N GLY A 54 11.30 -7.96 -13.91
CA GLY A 54 11.68 -7.33 -15.18
C GLY A 54 11.49 -8.22 -16.42
N SER A 55 10.92 -9.42 -16.30
CA SER A 55 10.71 -10.29 -17.47
C SER A 55 9.58 -9.83 -18.39
N ASN A 56 8.65 -9.02 -17.88
CA ASN A 56 7.50 -8.54 -18.61
C ASN A 56 7.71 -7.08 -19.01
N LYS A 57 7.45 -6.76 -20.27
CA LYS A 57 7.53 -5.37 -20.75
C LYS A 57 6.32 -4.57 -20.27
N PRO A 58 6.49 -3.28 -19.98
CA PRO A 58 5.37 -2.41 -19.68
C PRO A 58 4.38 -2.33 -20.85
N THR A 59 3.09 -2.27 -20.53
CA THR A 59 2.00 -2.19 -21.51
C THR A 59 1.24 -0.87 -21.41
N VAL A 60 0.37 -0.59 -22.39
CA VAL A 60 -0.45 0.63 -22.38
C VAL A 60 -1.33 0.78 -21.14
N HIS A 61 -1.65 -0.33 -20.47
CA HIS A 61 -2.49 -0.37 -19.27
C HIS A 61 -1.71 -0.11 -17.97
N GLU A 62 -0.38 -0.09 -18.04
CA GLU A 62 0.52 0.16 -16.91
C GLU A 62 1.16 1.55 -16.98
N MET A 63 1.09 2.22 -18.14
CA MET A 63 1.62 3.57 -18.31
C MET A 63 0.79 4.61 -17.57
N PRO A 64 1.43 5.65 -17.00
CA PRO A 64 0.70 6.76 -16.39
C PRO A 64 -0.03 7.58 -17.47
N VAL A 65 -1.26 7.97 -17.16
CA VAL A 65 -2.08 8.84 -18.03
C VAL A 65 -1.79 10.33 -17.83
N SER A 66 -1.21 10.68 -16.68
CA SER A 66 -0.87 12.04 -16.27
C SER A 66 0.52 12.06 -15.64
N PHE A 67 1.30 13.10 -15.91
CA PHE A 67 2.63 13.30 -15.31
C PHE A 67 2.81 14.75 -14.88
N SER A 68 3.35 14.96 -13.68
CA SER A 68 3.69 16.28 -13.16
C SER A 68 5.04 16.23 -12.47
N GLU A 69 5.78 17.35 -12.51
CA GLU A 69 7.08 17.46 -11.83
C GLU A 69 6.94 17.23 -10.31
N ALA A 70 5.84 17.67 -9.71
CA ALA A 70 5.53 17.38 -8.32
C ALA A 70 5.44 15.86 -8.03
N MET A 71 4.85 15.07 -8.94
CA MET A 71 4.81 13.61 -8.80
C MET A 71 6.19 12.96 -8.95
N LEU A 72 7.09 13.54 -9.74
CA LEU A 72 8.47 13.06 -9.84
C LEU A 72 9.20 13.18 -8.50
N HIS A 73 9.01 14.31 -7.81
CA HIS A 73 9.66 14.57 -6.52
C HIS A 73 9.06 13.79 -5.34
N HIS A 74 7.73 13.66 -5.30
CA HIS A 74 7.03 13.12 -4.12
C HIS A 74 6.56 11.67 -4.30
N GLY A 75 6.60 11.15 -5.53
CA GLY A 75 6.13 9.80 -5.85
C GLY A 75 4.60 9.65 -5.74
N MET A 76 4.15 8.41 -5.66
CA MET A 76 2.73 8.08 -5.49
C MET A 76 2.26 8.34 -4.06
N TYR A 77 1.01 8.77 -3.91
CA TYR A 77 0.37 8.98 -2.61
C TYR A 77 0.39 7.70 -1.76
N ARG A 78 0.71 7.86 -0.46
CA ARG A 78 0.66 6.79 0.54
C ARG A 78 -0.14 7.29 1.74
N ASP A 79 -1.15 6.52 2.13
CA ASP A 79 -1.89 6.79 3.35
C ASP A 79 -1.13 6.19 4.56
N ASN A 80 -0.65 7.07 5.43
CA ASN A 80 0.01 6.71 6.69
C ASN A 80 -0.86 7.08 7.92
N SER A 81 -2.15 7.34 7.71
CA SER A 81 -3.07 7.70 8.78
C SER A 81 -3.52 6.48 9.59
N PHE A 82 -3.90 6.70 10.85
CA PHE A 82 -4.48 5.67 11.69
C PHE A 82 -6.00 5.64 11.53
N ASN A 83 -6.58 4.44 11.45
CA ASN A 83 -8.03 4.24 11.52
C ASN A 83 -8.51 4.50 12.97
N THR A 84 -8.88 5.75 13.26
CA THR A 84 -9.40 6.17 14.58
C THR A 84 -10.93 6.21 14.65
N ASN A 85 -11.61 5.84 13.56
CA ASN A 85 -13.08 5.87 13.52
C ASN A 85 -13.66 4.85 14.52
N THR A 86 -14.51 5.33 15.43
CA THR A 86 -15.24 4.47 16.35
C THR A 86 -16.33 3.72 15.58
N ALA A 87 -16.47 2.42 15.81
CA ALA A 87 -17.52 1.62 15.18
C ALA A 87 -18.91 2.22 15.46
N ARG A 88 -19.64 2.58 14.40
CA ARG A 88 -21.02 3.07 14.47
C ARG A 88 -21.97 2.00 13.91
N SER A 89 -22.86 1.48 14.74
CA SER A 89 -23.98 0.65 14.28
C SER A 89 -25.07 1.55 13.68
N ARG A 90 -25.79 1.10 12.63
CA ARG A 90 -26.92 1.85 12.02
C ARG A 90 -27.97 2.28 13.05
N VAL A 91 -28.11 1.51 14.12
CA VAL A 91 -28.82 1.88 15.34
C VAL A 91 -27.76 2.30 16.35
N THR A 92 -27.36 3.57 16.36
CA THR A 92 -26.51 4.11 17.42
C THR A 92 -27.40 4.52 18.58
N VAL A 93 -27.20 3.90 19.75
CA VAL A 93 -27.58 4.53 21.02
C VAL A 93 -26.99 5.95 21.06
N THR A 94 -27.74 6.88 21.65
CA THR A 94 -27.43 8.31 21.73
C THR A 94 -25.97 8.55 22.15
N THR A 95 -25.37 9.62 21.65
CA THR A 95 -23.96 10.00 21.85
C THR A 95 -23.54 9.89 23.34
N GLU A 96 -24.41 10.28 24.28
CA GLU A 96 -24.18 10.11 25.74
C GLU A 96 -23.83 8.68 26.16
N THR A 97 -24.48 7.67 25.57
CA THR A 97 -24.30 6.27 25.95
C THR A 97 -22.93 5.74 25.50
N GLN A 98 -22.36 6.30 24.43
CA GLN A 98 -21.05 5.90 23.91
C GLN A 98 -19.90 6.41 24.80
N HIS A 99 -19.99 7.65 25.30
CA HIS A 99 -18.98 8.23 26.19
C HIS A 99 -18.83 7.41 27.48
N ARG A 100 -19.95 6.93 28.04
CA ARG A 100 -19.96 6.10 29.25
C ARG A 100 -19.22 4.76 29.09
N ARG A 101 -19.12 4.21 27.87
CA ARG A 101 -18.37 2.97 27.61
C ARG A 101 -16.86 3.20 27.58
N ALA A 102 -16.40 4.35 27.10
CA ALA A 102 -14.99 4.73 27.12
C ALA A 102 -14.50 4.90 28.56
N ASP A 103 -15.29 5.57 29.41
CA ASP A 103 -14.94 5.80 30.82
C ASP A 103 -14.78 4.49 31.61
N ILE A 104 -15.64 3.50 31.37
CA ILE A 104 -15.55 2.18 32.01
C ILE A 104 -14.24 1.47 31.66
N HIS A 105 -13.75 1.60 30.42
CA HIS A 105 -12.49 0.99 30.00
C HIS A 105 -11.28 1.61 30.75
N TYR A 106 -11.24 2.94 30.88
CA TYR A 106 -10.18 3.63 31.63
C TYR A 106 -10.18 3.29 33.13
N LEU A 107 -11.38 3.15 33.74
CA LEU A 107 -11.51 2.72 35.13
C LEU A 107 -11.01 1.28 35.34
N CYS A 108 -11.31 0.37 34.42
CA CYS A 108 -10.93 -1.03 34.51
C CYS A 108 -9.42 -1.24 34.33
N GLN A 109 -8.78 -0.43 33.47
CA GLN A 109 -7.33 -0.49 33.24
C GLN A 109 -6.53 0.04 34.44
N ARG A 110 -6.97 1.16 35.04
CA ARG A 110 -6.39 1.70 36.29
C ARG A 110 -6.56 0.76 37.48
N GLY A 111 -7.68 0.02 37.54
CA GLY A 111 -7.90 -0.99 38.57
C GLY A 111 -6.92 -2.17 38.48
N LYS A 112 -6.51 -2.58 37.28
CA LYS A 112 -5.54 -3.67 37.07
C LYS A 112 -4.12 -3.30 37.47
N GLU A 113 -3.73 -2.03 37.38
CA GLU A 113 -2.42 -1.55 37.83
C GLU A 113 -2.30 -1.53 39.37
N SER A 114 -3.40 -1.29 40.09
CA SER A 114 -3.41 -1.29 41.57
C SER A 114 -3.30 -2.67 42.24
N SER A 115 -3.41 -3.77 41.49
CA SER A 115 -3.38 -5.14 42.05
C SER A 115 -1.98 -5.78 42.05
N HIS A 116 -0.94 -5.11 41.52
CA HIS A 116 0.44 -5.62 41.51
C HIS A 116 1.33 -5.10 42.66
N GLU A 117 0.84 -4.20 43.51
CA GLU A 117 1.59 -3.65 44.67
C GLU A 117 1.16 -4.31 45.99
N SER A 118 1.18 -5.65 46.07
CA SER A 118 0.92 -6.38 47.32
C SER A 118 1.52 -7.79 47.29
N SER A 119 2.81 -7.92 47.00
CA SER A 119 3.51 -9.19 47.29
C SER A 119 5.01 -9.00 47.38
N SER A 120 5.48 -8.47 48.51
CA SER A 120 6.75 -8.93 49.10
C SER A 120 6.89 -8.36 50.50
N LYS A 121 6.74 -9.18 51.55
CA LYS A 121 7.55 -9.19 52.79
C LYS A 121 7.20 -10.42 53.63
N GLN A 122 8.06 -11.44 53.60
CA GLN A 122 8.33 -12.27 54.78
C GLN A 122 9.72 -12.89 54.68
N THR A 123 10.69 -12.31 55.39
CA THR A 123 11.96 -12.98 55.73
C THR A 123 12.14 -12.94 57.23
N HIS A 124 12.13 -14.14 57.80
CA HIS A 124 12.28 -14.51 59.20
C HIS A 124 13.64 -14.06 59.76
N VAL A 125 13.63 -13.30 60.85
CA VAL A 125 14.78 -13.06 61.72
C VAL A 125 14.44 -13.60 63.10
N SER A 126 15.10 -14.69 63.48
CA SER A 126 15.23 -15.11 64.89
C SER A 126 16.71 -15.10 65.20
N SER A 127 17.10 -14.13 66.01
CA SER A 127 18.36 -14.11 66.76
C SER A 127 18.08 -14.71 68.12
N ASP A 128 18.89 -15.67 68.52
CA ASP A 128 19.26 -16.10 69.88
C ASP A 128 20.39 -17.11 69.63
N GLY A 129 21.54 -17.15 70.30
CA GLY A 129 21.99 -16.65 71.58
C GLY A 129 23.06 -17.66 72.01
#